data_AF-A0A1U7NUS4-F1
#
_entry.id   AF-A0A1U7NUS4-F1
#
_cell.length_a   1.000
_cell.length_b   1.000
_cell.length_c   1.000
_cell.angle_alpha   90.00
_cell.angle_beta   90.00
_cell.angle_gamma   90.00
#
_symmetry.space_group_name_H-M   'P 1'
#
loop_
_entity.id
_entity.type
_entity.pdbx_description
1 polymer ?
#
loop_
_entity_poly.entity_id
_entity_poly.type
_entity_poly.pdbx_seq_one_letter_code
_entity_poly.pdbx_strand_id
1 'polypeptide(L)'
;MSALFLCACQPTQTQTAVPPTVTVQTPEQAEARAYLAEVRASLNVAYLKDRETTTSGDCDSPRFEDIKPPRLLKVEACRLSIGSSADYRIEARFSNGLVWIADPDGIRQAGAEALKLLN
;
A
#
# COMPACT_ATOMS: atom_id res chain seq x y z
N MET A 1 58.09 -34.03 14.38
CA MET A 1 56.66 -34.22 14.03
C MET A 1 55.97 -32.90 14.30
N SER A 2 55.80 -32.07 13.27
CA SER A 2 54.51 -31.85 12.58
C SER A 2 54.02 -30.46 12.99
N ALA A 3 53.43 -29.60 12.16
CA ALA A 3 53.30 -29.48 10.72
C ALA A 3 52.93 -28.00 10.46
N LEU A 4 53.16 -27.54 9.23
CA LEU A 4 52.81 -26.23 8.69
C LEU A 4 51.32 -25.89 8.90
N PHE A 5 51.01 -24.62 9.17
CA PHE A 5 49.70 -24.06 8.81
C PHE A 5 49.88 -22.82 7.94
N LEU A 6 49.60 -23.05 6.65
CA LEU A 6 49.56 -22.12 5.55
C LEU A 6 48.29 -21.24 5.61
N CYS A 7 48.39 -20.10 4.94
CA CYS A 7 47.34 -19.16 4.58
C CYS A 7 45.98 -19.80 4.22
N ALA A 8 44.90 -19.16 4.66
CA ALA A 8 43.64 -19.18 3.94
C ALA A 8 43.01 -17.78 3.97
N CYS A 9 43.22 -17.01 2.90
CA CYS A 9 42.36 -15.88 2.56
C CYS A 9 40.94 -16.42 2.34
N GLN A 10 39.98 -15.95 3.11
CA GLN A 10 38.57 -16.21 2.83
C GLN A 10 38.19 -15.49 1.53
N PRO A 11 37.43 -16.12 0.62
CA PRO A 11 36.87 -15.42 -0.52
C PRO A 11 35.77 -14.48 -0.02
N THR A 12 36.03 -13.17 -0.07
CA THR A 12 35.01 -12.14 0.07
C THR A 12 34.02 -12.34 -1.07
N GLN A 13 32.83 -12.87 -0.78
CA GLN A 13 31.74 -12.84 -1.74
C GLN A 13 31.41 -11.38 -2.02
N THR A 14 31.77 -10.92 -3.21
CA THR A 14 31.28 -9.67 -3.77
C THR A 14 29.80 -9.87 -4.06
N GLN A 15 28.94 -9.61 -3.07
CA GLN A 15 27.52 -9.42 -3.35
C GLN A 15 27.43 -8.23 -4.30
N THR A 16 27.14 -8.52 -5.56
CA THR A 16 26.71 -7.52 -6.53
C THR A 16 25.43 -6.93 -5.99
N ALA A 17 25.54 -5.85 -5.21
CA ALA A 17 24.39 -5.04 -4.84
C ALA A 17 23.83 -4.49 -6.14
N VAL A 18 22.75 -5.11 -6.63
CA VAL A 18 21.95 -4.55 -7.71
C VAL A 18 21.49 -3.19 -7.18
N PRO A 19 21.88 -2.06 -7.82
CA PRO A 19 21.44 -0.76 -7.36
C PRO A 19 19.90 -0.78 -7.31
N PRO A 20 19.28 -0.37 -6.20
CA PRO A 20 17.82 -0.37 -6.12
C PRO A 20 17.32 0.49 -7.28
N THR A 21 16.51 -0.12 -8.15
CA THR A 21 15.84 0.61 -9.22
C THR A 21 14.91 1.61 -8.52
N VAL A 22 15.35 2.85 -8.41
CA VAL A 22 14.51 3.94 -7.92
C VAL A 22 13.51 4.22 -9.04
N THR A 23 12.38 3.50 -9.03
CA THR A 23 11.23 3.88 -9.84
C THR A 23 10.82 5.27 -9.41
N VAL A 24 11.11 6.26 -10.27
CA VAL A 24 10.67 7.63 -10.08
C VAL A 24 9.14 7.63 -10.13
N GLN A 25 8.51 7.82 -8.97
CA GLN A 25 7.06 7.97 -8.90
C GLN A 25 6.67 9.34 -9.48
N THR A 26 5.63 9.37 -10.31
CA THR A 26 5.06 10.65 -10.74
C THR A 26 4.36 11.33 -9.54
N PRO A 27 4.17 12.66 -9.56
CA PRO A 27 3.42 13.35 -8.52
C PRO A 27 2.03 12.75 -8.26
N GLU A 28 1.34 12.32 -9.31
CA GLU A 28 0.03 11.65 -9.23
C GLU A 28 0.13 10.30 -8.52
N GLN A 29 1.15 9.50 -8.81
CA GLN A 29 1.35 8.22 -8.12
C GLN A 29 1.67 8.42 -6.64
N ALA A 30 2.49 9.42 -6.32
CA ALA A 30 2.78 9.78 -4.93
C ALA A 30 1.51 10.23 -4.19
N GLU A 31 0.66 11.03 -4.85
CA GLU A 31 -0.59 11.51 -4.28
C GLU A 31 -1.64 10.39 -4.09
N ALA A 32 -1.80 9.51 -5.08
CA ALA A 32 -2.66 8.33 -4.96
C ALA A 32 -2.23 7.46 -3.77
N ARG A 33 -0.93 7.21 -3.64
CA ARG A 33 -0.39 6.45 -2.51
C ARG A 33 -0.64 7.14 -1.17
N ALA A 34 -0.48 8.46 -1.10
CA ALA A 34 -0.76 9.24 0.10
C ALA A 34 -2.25 9.18 0.48
N TYR A 35 -3.15 9.32 -0.49
CA TYR A 35 -4.59 9.19 -0.29
C TYR A 35 -4.96 7.83 0.32
N LEU A 36 -4.47 6.71 -0.25
CA LEU A 36 -4.76 5.38 0.33
C LEU A 36 -4.15 5.20 1.73
N ALA A 37 -3.03 5.84 2.04
CA ALA A 37 -2.44 5.81 3.37
C ALA A 37 -3.34 6.53 4.40
N GLU A 38 -3.91 7.68 4.04
CA GLU A 38 -4.88 8.40 4.87
C GLU A 38 -6.18 7.58 5.05
N VAL A 39 -6.73 7.02 3.97
CA VAL A 39 -7.91 6.14 4.05
C VAL A 39 -7.65 4.95 4.97
N ARG A 40 -6.48 4.31 4.87
CA ARG A 40 -6.09 3.21 5.77
C ARG A 40 -6.01 3.65 7.23
N ALA A 41 -5.43 4.80 7.51
CA ALA A 41 -5.35 5.32 8.87
C ALA A 41 -6.74 5.58 9.44
N SER A 42 -7.60 6.26 8.66
CA SER A 42 -8.99 6.55 9.03
C SER A 42 -9.81 5.27 9.26
N LEU A 43 -9.67 4.28 8.37
CA LEU A 43 -10.31 2.96 8.50
C LEU A 43 -9.94 2.27 9.81
N ASN A 44 -8.65 2.28 10.18
CA ASN A 44 -8.21 1.67 11.44
C ASN A 44 -8.79 2.38 12.66
N VAL A 45 -8.85 3.72 12.65
CA VAL A 45 -9.46 4.49 13.74
C VAL A 45 -10.96 4.19 13.83
N ALA A 46 -11.68 4.23 12.70
CA ALA A 46 -13.11 3.94 12.65
C ALA A 46 -13.42 2.51 13.12
N TYR A 47 -12.63 1.52 12.69
CA TYR A 47 -12.78 0.13 13.14
C TYR A 47 -12.50 -0.04 14.64
N LEU A 48 -11.54 0.69 15.21
CA LEU A 48 -11.30 0.67 16.66
C LEU A 48 -12.42 1.33 17.45
N LYS A 49 -13.10 2.33 16.87
CA LYS A 49 -14.24 3.04 17.47
C LYS A 49 -15.53 2.22 17.43
N ASP A 50 -15.82 1.62 16.28
CA ASP A 50 -17.01 0.79 16.06
C ASP A 50 -16.73 -0.30 15.02
N ARG A 51 -16.56 -1.54 15.50
CA ARG A 51 -16.25 -2.69 14.64
C ARG A 51 -17.47 -3.20 13.88
N GLU A 52 -18.65 -3.12 14.48
CA GLU A 52 -19.85 -3.75 13.92
C GLU A 52 -20.31 -3.02 12.67
N THR A 53 -20.17 -1.69 12.66
CA THR A 53 -20.62 -0.87 11.53
C THR A 53 -19.51 -0.57 10.52
N THR A 54 -18.23 -0.81 10.82
CA THR A 54 -17.09 -0.43 9.96
C THR A 54 -16.58 -1.58 9.08
N THR A 55 -17.38 -2.59 8.76
CA THR A 55 -16.90 -3.77 8.01
C THR A 55 -16.68 -3.51 6.52
N SER A 56 -17.45 -2.61 5.90
CA SER A 56 -17.31 -2.23 4.48
C SER A 56 -18.02 -0.92 4.17
N GLY A 57 -17.68 -0.32 3.02
CA GLY A 57 -18.36 0.85 2.47
C GLY A 57 -17.52 1.65 1.51
N ASP A 58 -18.06 2.79 1.10
CA ASP A 58 -17.36 3.78 0.30
C ASP A 58 -16.42 4.63 1.19
N CYS A 59 -15.26 5.01 0.66
CA CYS A 59 -14.22 5.71 1.43
C CYS A 59 -14.60 7.14 1.83
N ASP A 60 -15.62 7.73 1.19
CA ASP A 60 -16.15 9.06 1.49
C ASP A 60 -17.28 9.03 2.55
N SER A 61 -17.61 7.85 3.06
CA SER A 61 -18.56 7.69 4.15
C SER A 61 -18.14 8.54 5.37
N PRO A 62 -19.07 9.26 6.02
CA PRO A 62 -18.77 10.15 7.16
C PRO A 62 -18.20 9.42 8.39
N ARG A 63 -18.25 8.09 8.41
CA ARG A 63 -17.57 7.24 9.41
C ARG A 63 -16.04 7.35 9.33
N PHE A 64 -15.51 7.72 8.17
CA PHE A 64 -14.07 7.84 7.93
C PHE A 64 -13.68 9.32 8.01
N GLU A 65 -13.24 9.71 9.20
CA GLU A 65 -12.84 11.08 9.51
C GLU A 65 -11.43 11.37 8.94
N ASP A 66 -11.12 12.64 8.70
CA ASP A 66 -9.79 13.15 8.34
C ASP A 66 -9.17 12.69 7.00
N ILE A 67 -9.95 12.12 6.08
CA ILE A 67 -9.47 11.83 4.72
C ILE A 67 -9.46 13.13 3.89
N LYS A 68 -8.29 13.52 3.38
CA LYS A 68 -8.21 14.68 2.48
C LYS A 68 -8.36 14.21 1.03
N PRO A 69 -9.20 14.89 0.23
CA PRO A 69 -9.27 14.59 -1.19
C PRO A 69 -7.92 14.91 -1.85
N PRO A 70 -7.49 14.11 -2.85
CA PRO A 70 -6.30 14.42 -3.62
C PRO A 70 -6.49 15.73 -4.42
N ARG A 71 -5.40 16.45 -4.67
CA ARG A 71 -5.36 17.74 -5.36
C ARG A 71 -5.15 17.61 -6.86
N LEU A 72 -4.31 16.67 -7.28
CA LEU A 72 -3.99 16.41 -8.69
C LEU A 72 -4.91 15.34 -9.28
N LEU A 73 -5.32 14.36 -8.47
CA LEU A 73 -6.20 13.28 -8.88
C LEU A 73 -7.61 13.42 -8.32
N LYS A 74 -8.61 13.36 -9.19
CA LYS A 74 -9.98 13.11 -8.74
C LYS A 74 -10.19 11.62 -8.49
N VAL A 75 -10.69 11.28 -7.29
CA VAL A 75 -11.18 9.93 -6.96
C VAL A 75 -12.52 9.73 -7.66
N GLU A 76 -12.62 8.72 -8.51
CA GLU A 76 -13.88 8.35 -9.17
C GLU A 76 -14.68 7.37 -8.35
N ALA A 77 -13.99 6.40 -7.75
CA ALA A 77 -14.59 5.43 -6.86
C ALA A 77 -13.55 4.98 -5.84
N CYS A 78 -13.96 4.82 -4.60
CA CYS A 78 -13.13 4.22 -3.57
C CYS A 78 -13.99 3.39 -2.64
N ARG A 79 -13.63 2.11 -2.47
CA ARG A 79 -14.30 1.18 -1.57
C ARG A 79 -13.34 0.47 -0.67
N LEU A 80 -13.84 0.08 0.49
CA LEU A 80 -13.07 -0.61 1.49
C LEU A 80 -13.85 -1.74 2.17
N SER A 81 -13.10 -2.67 2.74
CA SER A 81 -13.58 -3.73 3.62
C SER A 81 -12.53 -4.03 4.68
N ILE A 82 -12.97 -4.35 5.89
CA ILE A 82 -12.08 -4.74 7.00
C ILE A 82 -12.74 -5.81 7.87
N GLY A 83 -12.03 -6.92 8.07
CA GLY A 83 -12.30 -7.90 9.11
C GLY A 83 -11.46 -7.66 10.36
N SER A 84 -10.23 -7.18 10.19
CA SER A 84 -9.31 -6.75 11.25
C SER A 84 -8.20 -5.84 10.69
N SER A 85 -7.36 -5.25 11.52
CA SER A 85 -6.20 -4.46 11.04
C SER A 85 -5.19 -5.28 10.21
N ALA A 86 -5.21 -6.61 10.34
CA ALA A 86 -4.40 -7.54 9.55
C ALA A 86 -5.16 -8.16 8.36
N ASP A 87 -6.45 -7.84 8.20
CA ASP A 87 -7.31 -8.33 7.13
C ASP A 87 -8.23 -7.19 6.68
N TYR A 88 -7.73 -6.40 5.73
CA TYR A 88 -8.43 -5.26 5.17
C TYR A 88 -8.09 -5.11 3.69
N ARG A 89 -8.93 -4.38 2.99
CA ARG A 89 -8.72 -4.03 1.59
C ARG A 89 -9.36 -2.69 1.29
N ILE A 90 -8.61 -1.84 0.62
CA ILE A 90 -9.05 -0.54 0.10
C ILE A 90 -8.71 -0.54 -1.38
N GLU A 91 -9.67 -0.16 -2.21
CA GLU A 91 -9.52 -0.05 -3.65
C GLU A 91 -9.95 1.35 -4.08
N ALA A 92 -9.13 2.00 -4.90
CA ALA A 92 -9.46 3.30 -5.47
C ALA A 92 -9.21 3.32 -6.98
N ARG A 93 -10.15 3.93 -7.72
CA ARG A 93 -10.01 4.31 -9.12
C ARG A 93 -9.97 5.83 -9.20
N PHE A 94 -9.01 6.35 -9.94
CA PHE A 94 -8.83 7.77 -10.17
C PHE A 94 -9.18 8.14 -11.62
N SER A 95 -9.51 9.42 -11.83
CA SER A 95 -9.97 9.99 -13.12
C SER A 95 -9.02 9.84 -14.31
N ASN A 96 -7.74 9.57 -14.07
CA ASN A 96 -6.76 9.30 -15.11
C ASN A 96 -6.60 7.80 -15.41
N GLY A 97 -7.50 6.96 -14.90
CA GLY A 97 -7.49 5.51 -15.07
C GLY A 97 -6.56 4.76 -14.12
N LEU A 98 -5.82 5.45 -13.24
CA LEU A 98 -5.01 4.77 -12.23
C LEU A 98 -5.91 4.00 -11.26
N VAL A 99 -5.49 2.77 -10.96
CA VAL A 99 -6.13 1.90 -9.99
C VAL A 99 -5.11 1.54 -8.91
N TRP A 100 -5.52 1.65 -7.65
CA TRP A 100 -4.66 1.40 -6.51
C TRP A 100 -5.36 0.53 -5.47
N ILE A 101 -4.56 -0.31 -4.83
CA ILE A 101 -4.98 -1.19 -3.74
C ILE A 101 -4.12 -0.90 -2.52
N ALA A 102 -4.76 -0.87 -1.35
CA ALA A 102 -4.09 -0.98 -0.05
C ALA A 102 -4.67 -2.16 0.72
N ASP A 103 -3.80 -3.08 1.12
CA ASP A 103 -4.11 -4.27 1.91
C ASP A 103 -2.89 -4.59 2.81
N PRO A 104 -2.85 -5.72 3.55
CA PRO A 104 -1.70 -6.05 4.40
C PRO A 104 -0.36 -6.13 3.67
N ASP A 105 -0.36 -6.39 2.35
CA ASP A 105 0.86 -6.44 1.53
C ASP A 105 1.39 -5.04 1.15
N GLY A 106 0.61 -3.99 1.47
CA GLY A 106 0.97 -2.59 1.30
C GLY A 106 0.16 -1.87 0.24
N ILE A 107 0.60 -0.64 -0.06
CA ILE A 107 -0.07 0.26 -1.01
C ILE A 107 0.62 0.16 -2.36
N ARG A 108 -0.10 -0.26 -3.39
CA ARG A 108 0.44 -0.49 -4.74
C ARG A 108 -0.55 -0.14 -5.84
N GLN A 109 -0.01 0.23 -6.99
CA GLN A 109 -0.79 0.33 -8.21
C GLN A 109 -1.19 -1.08 -8.67
N ALA A 110 -2.38 -1.20 -9.24
CA ALA A 110 -2.93 -2.45 -9.74
C ALA A 110 -3.62 -2.25 -11.09
N GLY A 111 -3.89 -3.34 -11.80
CA GLY A 111 -4.80 -3.34 -12.94
C GLY A 111 -6.26 -3.42 -12.49
N ALA A 112 -7.18 -3.10 -13.40
CA ALA A 112 -8.62 -3.14 -13.13
C ALA A 112 -9.11 -4.56 -12.79
N GLU A 113 -8.46 -5.59 -13.33
CA GLU A 113 -8.73 -7.01 -13.08
C GLU A 113 -8.42 -7.44 -11.64
N ALA A 114 -7.59 -6.69 -10.94
CA ALA A 114 -7.25 -6.97 -9.55
C ALA A 114 -8.31 -6.45 -8.57
N LEU A 115 -9.26 -5.64 -9.03
CA LEU A 115 -10.35 -5.09 -8.22
C LEU A 115 -11.34 -6.20 -7.84
N LYS A 116 -11.87 -6.11 -6.63
CA LYS A 116 -12.84 -7.03 -6.04
C LYS A 116 -14.04 -6.31 -5.45
N LEU A 117 -13.86 -5.07 -5.00
CA LEU A 117 -14.88 -4.25 -4.36
C LEU A 117 -15.52 -3.26 -5.34
N LEU A 118 -14.76 -2.81 -6.33
CA LEU A 118 -15.15 -1.83 -7.35
C LEU A 118 -15.62 -2.46 -8.69
N ASN A 119 -16.06 -3.72 -8.65
CA ASN A 119 -16.45 -4.52 -9.82
C ASN A 119 -17.89 -4.27 -10.25
#